data_AF-A0A3M8EQH6-F1
#
_entry.id   AF-A0A3M8EQH6-F1
#
_cell.length_a   1.000
_cell.length_b   1.000
_cell.length_c   1.000
_cell.angle_alpha   90.00
_cell.angle_beta   90.00
_cell.angle_gamma   90.00
#
_symmetry.space_group_name_H-M   'P 1'
#
loop_
_entity.id
_entity.type
_entity.pdbx_description
1 polymer ?
#
loop_
_entity_poly.entity_id
_entity_poly.type
_entity_poly.pdbx_seq_one_letter_code
_entity_poly.pdbx_strand_id
1 'polypeptide(L)'
;MPMEKPHMITLTRKLILVATAALFMLHSTSAGAAETDTYPCMDELEKFCKDVQPAAGLLVACLSGHAEKLSPSCRTKVELSLKRIEEAKKLCEPDIQKYCADVTPGHGRVLNCMKSKLELLSPACREKVVQFGGHVPKKPASRE
;
A
#
# COMPACT_ATOMS: atom_id res chain seq x y z
N MET A 1 34.51 59.90 -28.73
CA MET A 1 35.50 58.89 -28.28
C MET A 1 34.96 57.50 -28.65
N PRO A 2 35.79 56.54 -29.10
CA PRO A 2 35.40 55.23 -29.73
C PRO A 2 35.17 54.12 -28.67
N MET A 3 34.86 52.84 -28.95
CA MET A 3 34.82 51.97 -30.17
C MET A 3 33.39 51.40 -30.38
N GLU A 4 32.93 50.83 -31.51
CA GLU A 4 33.44 49.92 -32.58
C GLU A 4 33.34 48.40 -32.32
N LYS A 5 33.08 47.63 -33.40
CA LYS A 5 32.53 46.24 -33.47
C LYS A 5 33.66 45.16 -33.48
N PRO A 6 33.43 43.84 -33.25
CA PRO A 6 32.83 42.90 -34.24
C PRO A 6 31.90 41.81 -33.61
N HIS A 7 31.02 41.05 -34.28
CA HIS A 7 31.07 40.34 -35.57
C HIS A 7 31.79 38.97 -35.59
N MET A 8 31.60 38.10 -34.58
CA MET A 8 32.23 36.75 -34.55
C MET A 8 31.46 35.63 -33.79
N ILE A 9 30.14 35.44 -34.01
CA ILE A 9 29.37 34.36 -33.35
C ILE A 9 28.65 33.41 -34.35
N THR A 10 28.61 33.75 -35.64
CA THR A 10 27.85 33.00 -36.68
C THR A 10 28.58 31.78 -37.26
N LEU A 11 29.50 31.14 -36.52
CA LEU A 11 30.32 30.03 -37.04
C LEU A 11 30.37 28.75 -36.18
N THR A 12 29.77 28.75 -34.99
CA THR A 12 29.72 27.58 -34.09
C THR A 12 28.58 26.59 -34.42
N ARG A 13 27.61 27.00 -35.27
CA ARG A 13 26.34 26.26 -35.49
C ARG A 13 26.41 25.04 -36.43
N LYS A 14 27.59 24.45 -36.64
CA LYS A 14 27.79 23.20 -37.42
C LYS A 14 28.78 22.18 -36.81
N LEU A 15 29.42 22.46 -35.68
CA LEU A 15 30.34 21.52 -35.02
C LEU A 15 29.82 20.93 -33.70
N ILE A 16 28.72 21.47 -33.14
CA ILE A 16 28.06 20.95 -31.93
C ILE A 16 27.02 19.89 -32.30
N LEU A 17 27.42 18.90 -33.11
CA LEU A 17 26.57 17.76 -33.51
C LEU A 17 27.21 16.37 -33.27
N VAL A 18 28.45 16.33 -32.77
CA VAL A 18 29.23 15.07 -32.61
C VAL A 18 29.74 14.87 -31.18
N ALA A 19 29.70 15.89 -30.31
CA ALA A 19 30.32 15.87 -28.98
C ALA A 19 29.35 15.72 -27.77
N THR A 20 28.04 15.57 -28.00
CA THR A 20 27.05 15.37 -26.92
C THR A 20 26.77 13.89 -26.59
N ALA A 21 27.26 12.96 -27.42
CA ALA A 21 27.01 11.52 -27.25
C ALA A 21 27.63 10.89 -25.98
N ALA A 22 28.66 11.52 -25.40
CA ALA A 22 29.37 10.99 -24.21
C ALA A 22 28.83 11.51 -22.87
N LEU A 23 27.97 12.54 -22.86
CA LEU A 23 27.44 13.16 -21.63
C LEU A 23 26.00 12.73 -21.29
N PHE A 24 25.39 11.86 -22.10
CA PHE A 24 24.04 11.33 -21.86
C PHE A 24 24.01 9.95 -21.16
N MET A 25 25.15 9.49 -20.64
CA MET A 25 25.30 8.20 -19.93
C MET A 25 24.91 8.24 -18.43
N LEU A 26 24.09 9.21 -18.00
CA LEU A 26 23.75 9.42 -16.58
C LEU A 26 22.26 9.51 -16.26
N HIS A 27 21.37 9.05 -17.14
CA HIS A 27 19.94 8.91 -16.84
C HIS A 27 19.63 7.50 -16.35
N SER A 28 19.79 7.27 -15.04
CA SER A 28 19.35 6.06 -14.37
C SER A 28 17.82 5.92 -14.48
N THR A 29 17.34 5.14 -15.44
CA THR A 29 15.95 4.68 -15.48
C THR A 29 15.73 3.68 -14.35
N SER A 30 15.41 4.17 -13.16
CA SER A 30 14.79 3.32 -12.15
C SER A 30 13.48 2.79 -12.73
N ALA A 31 13.37 1.47 -12.86
CA ALA A 31 12.11 0.82 -13.20
C ALA A 31 11.17 0.89 -11.97
N GLY A 32 10.65 2.09 -11.71
CA GLY A 32 9.53 2.27 -10.80
C GLY A 32 8.33 1.55 -11.40
N ALA A 33 8.00 0.38 -10.84
CA ALA A 33 6.73 -0.27 -11.13
C ALA A 33 5.60 0.74 -10.84
N ALA A 34 4.77 1.01 -11.84
CA ALA A 34 3.74 2.02 -11.72
C ALA A 34 2.77 1.66 -10.58
N GLU A 35 2.70 2.50 -9.56
CA GLU A 35 1.66 2.45 -8.53
C GLU A 35 0.32 2.87 -9.16
N THR A 36 -0.29 1.94 -9.89
CA THR A 36 -1.75 1.87 -9.89
C THR A 36 -2.19 1.52 -8.48
N ASP A 37 -3.29 2.09 -8.01
CA ASP A 37 -3.86 1.91 -6.65
C ASP A 37 -4.52 0.50 -6.48
N THR A 38 -3.93 -0.49 -7.15
CA THR A 38 -4.35 -1.88 -7.22
C THR A 38 -3.84 -2.61 -5.99
N TYR A 39 -4.75 -3.25 -5.24
CA TYR A 39 -4.37 -4.06 -4.09
C TYR A 39 -3.43 -5.20 -4.53
N PRO A 40 -2.21 -5.32 -3.98
CA PRO A 40 -1.13 -6.11 -4.58
C PRO A 40 -1.31 -7.64 -4.50
N CYS A 41 -2.43 -8.13 -3.95
CA CYS A 41 -2.77 -9.54 -3.84
C CYS A 41 -4.01 -9.94 -4.69
N MET A 42 -4.46 -9.13 -5.65
CA MET A 42 -5.70 -9.43 -6.41
C MET A 42 -5.62 -10.79 -7.12
N ASP A 43 -4.51 -11.08 -7.80
CA ASP A 43 -4.30 -12.33 -8.53
C ASP A 43 -4.21 -13.53 -7.58
N GLU A 44 -3.50 -13.38 -6.45
CA GLU A 44 -3.39 -14.43 -5.44
C GLU A 44 -4.71 -14.72 -4.71
N LEU A 45 -5.56 -13.70 -4.53
CA LEU A 45 -6.90 -13.90 -3.98
C LEU A 45 -7.78 -14.72 -4.92
N GLU A 46 -7.77 -14.45 -6.22
CA GLU A 46 -8.50 -15.26 -7.20
C GLU A 46 -7.94 -16.69 -7.31
N LYS A 47 -6.61 -16.84 -7.26
CA LYS A 47 -5.93 -18.12 -7.42
C LYS A 47 -6.01 -19.04 -6.21
N PHE A 48 -5.95 -18.49 -4.99
CA PHE A 48 -5.82 -19.27 -3.75
C PHE A 48 -7.00 -19.13 -2.78
N CYS A 49 -7.74 -18.01 -2.83
CA CYS A 49 -8.70 -17.64 -1.78
C CYS A 49 -10.12 -17.35 -2.30
N LYS A 50 -10.45 -17.68 -3.55
CA LYS A 50 -11.75 -17.40 -4.18
C LYS A 50 -12.96 -17.98 -3.43
N ASP A 51 -12.78 -19.12 -2.75
CA ASP A 51 -13.83 -19.82 -2.00
C ASP A 51 -13.90 -19.35 -0.53
N VAL A 52 -13.03 -18.42 -0.13
CA VAL A 52 -13.02 -17.82 1.22
C VAL A 52 -14.00 -16.65 1.27
N GLN A 53 -14.87 -16.66 2.28
CA GLN A 53 -15.85 -15.59 2.49
C GLN A 53 -15.15 -14.21 2.55
N PRO A 54 -15.66 -13.18 1.84
CA PRO A 54 -14.94 -11.92 1.57
C PRO A 54 -14.89 -10.97 2.78
N ALA A 55 -14.37 -11.45 3.90
CA ALA A 55 -14.03 -10.67 5.07
C ALA A 55 -12.50 -10.51 5.12
N ALA A 56 -12.02 -9.27 5.23
CA ALA A 56 -10.59 -8.94 5.11
C ALA A 56 -9.67 -9.80 6.02
N GLY A 57 -10.09 -10.11 7.25
CA GLY A 57 -9.34 -10.98 8.16
C GLY A 57 -9.22 -12.44 7.68
N LEU A 58 -10.27 -12.99 7.04
CA LEU A 58 -10.24 -14.35 6.49
C LEU A 58 -9.38 -14.41 5.22
N LEU A 59 -9.43 -13.38 4.38
CA LEU A 59 -8.59 -13.27 3.18
C LEU A 59 -7.10 -13.12 3.53
N VAL A 60 -6.75 -12.31 4.54
CA VAL A 60 -5.37 -12.21 5.04
C VAL A 60 -4.91 -13.54 5.65
N ALA A 61 -5.76 -14.24 6.41
CA ALA A 61 -5.45 -15.55 6.96
C ALA A 61 -5.21 -16.59 5.85
N CYS A 62 -6.07 -16.63 4.83
CA CYS A 62 -5.88 -17.48 3.65
C CYS A 62 -4.55 -17.20 2.96
N LEU A 63 -4.30 -15.94 2.56
CA LEU A 63 -3.05 -15.56 1.89
C LEU A 63 -1.81 -15.91 2.73
N SER A 64 -1.87 -15.80 4.07
CA SER A 64 -0.76 -16.19 4.94
C SER A 64 -0.42 -17.69 4.88
N GLY A 65 -1.41 -18.57 4.69
CA GLY A 65 -1.20 -20.00 4.44
C GLY A 65 -0.56 -20.29 3.07
N HIS A 66 -0.55 -19.31 2.17
CA HIS A 66 0.05 -19.38 0.83
C HIS A 66 1.30 -18.51 0.69
N ALA A 67 1.90 -18.01 1.79
CA ALA A 67 2.97 -17.01 1.81
C ALA A 67 4.09 -17.24 0.76
N GLU A 68 4.60 -18.48 0.66
CA GLU A 68 5.67 -18.82 -0.29
C GLU A 68 5.29 -18.72 -1.77
N LYS A 69 3.99 -18.75 -2.08
CA LYS A 69 3.41 -18.66 -3.42
C LYS A 69 2.89 -17.26 -3.77
N LEU A 70 3.04 -16.29 -2.86
CA LEU A 70 2.69 -14.89 -3.07
C LEU A 70 3.79 -14.13 -3.79
N SER A 71 3.41 -13.16 -4.62
CA SER A 71 4.30 -12.12 -5.14
C SER A 71 4.98 -11.34 -3.99
N PRO A 72 6.15 -10.73 -4.21
CA PRO A 72 6.86 -9.97 -3.16
C PRO A 72 6.03 -8.81 -2.59
N SER A 73 5.27 -8.12 -3.44
CA SER A 73 4.36 -7.04 -3.07
C SER A 73 3.18 -7.55 -2.24
N CYS A 74 2.54 -8.65 -2.64
CA CYS A 74 1.47 -9.27 -1.86
C CYS A 74 1.99 -9.76 -0.50
N ARG A 75 3.11 -10.49 -0.48
CA ARG A 75 3.72 -11.02 0.75
C ARG A 75 3.99 -9.92 1.77
N THR A 76 4.62 -8.83 1.32
CA THR A 76 4.85 -7.63 2.13
C THR A 76 3.55 -7.06 2.69
N LYS A 77 2.48 -6.98 1.89
CA LYS A 77 1.18 -6.46 2.33
C LYS A 77 0.48 -7.39 3.33
N VAL A 78 0.62 -8.71 3.19
CA VAL A 78 0.10 -9.71 4.13
C VAL A 78 0.84 -9.62 5.46
N GLU A 79 2.17 -9.62 5.46
CA GLU A 79 3.00 -9.45 6.67
C GLU A 79 2.67 -8.17 7.44
N LEU A 80 2.59 -7.02 6.73
CA LEU A 80 2.17 -5.75 7.33
C LEU A 80 0.73 -5.79 7.86
N SER A 81 -0.15 -6.62 7.29
CA SER A 81 -1.52 -6.77 7.79
C SER A 81 -1.57 -7.66 9.03
N LEU A 82 -0.81 -8.75 9.07
CA LEU A 82 -0.65 -9.61 10.25
C LEU A 82 -0.07 -8.85 11.44
N LYS A 83 1.02 -8.08 11.23
CA LYS A 83 1.62 -7.22 12.27
C LYS A 83 0.61 -6.22 12.85
N ARG A 84 -0.12 -5.49 11.99
CA ARG A 84 -1.16 -4.54 12.43
C ARG A 84 -2.29 -5.22 13.21
N ILE A 85 -2.71 -6.42 12.81
CA ILE A 85 -3.74 -7.19 13.54
C ILE A 85 -3.24 -7.57 14.93
N GLU A 86 -1.99 -8.04 15.04
CA GLU A 86 -1.42 -8.50 16.30
C GLU A 86 -1.14 -7.34 17.28
N GLU A 87 -0.60 -6.22 16.78
CA GLU A 87 -0.48 -4.97 17.55
C GLU A 87 -1.85 -4.50 18.07
N ALA A 88 -2.87 -4.50 17.22
CA ALA A 88 -4.21 -4.04 17.60
C ALA A 88 -4.85 -4.95 18.64
N LYS A 89 -4.75 -6.28 18.50
CA LYS A 89 -5.18 -7.22 19.55
C LYS A 89 -4.50 -6.89 20.88
N LYS A 90 -3.16 -6.83 20.91
CA LYS A 90 -2.39 -6.59 22.13
C LYS A 90 -2.76 -5.27 22.82
N LEU A 91 -2.94 -4.20 22.04
CA LEU A 91 -3.29 -2.87 22.58
C LEU A 91 -4.75 -2.78 23.02
N CYS A 92 -5.64 -3.53 22.38
CA CYS A 92 -7.08 -3.45 22.62
C CYS A 92 -7.65 -4.55 23.52
N GLU A 93 -6.91 -5.62 23.82
CA GLU A 93 -7.34 -6.73 24.69
C GLU A 93 -8.05 -6.26 25.98
N PRO A 94 -7.51 -5.31 26.79
CA PRO A 94 -8.20 -4.85 27.99
C PRO A 94 -9.52 -4.10 27.68
N ASP A 95 -9.58 -3.34 26.60
CA ASP A 95 -10.81 -2.65 26.18
C ASP A 95 -11.85 -3.63 25.60
N ILE A 96 -11.41 -4.68 24.90
CA ILE A 96 -12.25 -5.77 24.40
C ILE A 96 -12.87 -6.52 25.57
N GLN A 97 -12.06 -6.94 26.56
CA GLN A 97 -12.56 -7.62 27.76
C GLN A 97 -13.50 -6.73 28.57
N LYS A 98 -13.21 -5.43 28.70
CA LYS A 98 -14.03 -4.51 29.50
C LYS A 98 -15.36 -4.12 28.84
N TYR A 99 -15.39 -4.00 27.50
CA TYR A 99 -16.53 -3.40 26.81
C TYR A 99 -17.20 -4.30 25.76
N CYS A 100 -16.58 -5.39 25.34
CA CYS A 100 -17.02 -6.25 24.23
C CYS A 100 -16.85 -7.76 24.50
N ALA A 101 -16.71 -8.20 25.75
CA ALA A 101 -16.50 -9.61 26.11
C ALA A 101 -17.59 -10.55 25.60
N ASP A 102 -18.86 -10.11 25.65
CA ASP A 102 -20.02 -10.90 25.19
C ASP A 102 -20.12 -11.00 23.64
N VAL A 103 -19.23 -10.33 22.91
CA VAL A 103 -19.27 -10.29 21.44
C VAL A 103 -18.53 -11.48 20.86
N THR A 104 -19.27 -12.43 20.29
CA THR A 104 -18.70 -13.60 19.60
C THR A 104 -17.68 -13.19 18.54
N PRO A 105 -16.40 -13.61 18.64
CA PRO A 105 -15.35 -13.24 17.68
C PRO A 105 -15.67 -13.67 16.24
N GLY A 106 -15.06 -12.99 15.26
CA GLY A 106 -15.27 -13.22 13.82
C GLY A 106 -16.06 -12.11 13.13
N HIS A 107 -16.02 -12.11 11.78
CA HIS A 107 -16.77 -11.19 10.89
C HIS A 107 -16.68 -9.69 11.22
N GLY A 108 -15.62 -9.26 11.91
CA GLY A 108 -15.47 -7.88 12.37
C GLY A 108 -16.42 -7.46 13.51
N ARG A 109 -17.17 -8.39 14.14
CA ARG A 109 -18.15 -8.05 15.20
C ARG A 109 -17.52 -7.32 16.38
N VAL A 110 -16.38 -7.83 16.88
CA VAL A 110 -15.63 -7.19 17.99
C VAL A 110 -15.18 -5.79 17.61
N LEU A 111 -14.62 -5.61 16.41
CA LEU A 111 -14.23 -4.29 15.88
C LEU A 111 -15.43 -3.34 15.75
N ASN A 112 -16.61 -3.82 15.37
CA ASN A 112 -17.82 -3.00 15.29
C ASN A 112 -18.32 -2.59 16.69
N CYS A 113 -18.23 -3.47 17.70
CA CYS A 113 -18.48 -3.13 19.10
C CYS A 113 -17.51 -2.04 19.60
N MET A 114 -16.23 -2.14 19.26
CA MET A 114 -15.24 -1.13 19.63
C MET A 114 -15.50 0.20 18.92
N LYS A 115 -15.91 0.17 17.64
CA LYS A 115 -16.31 1.37 16.88
C LYS A 115 -17.53 2.08 17.49
N SER A 116 -18.51 1.35 18.02
CA SER A 116 -19.65 1.96 18.72
C SER A 116 -19.31 2.48 20.12
N LYS A 117 -18.11 2.17 20.64
CA LYS A 117 -17.64 2.54 21.98
C LYS A 117 -16.33 3.32 21.97
N LEU A 118 -15.96 3.96 20.84
CA LEU A 118 -14.68 4.68 20.66
C LEU A 118 -14.30 5.58 21.85
N GLU A 119 -15.27 6.32 22.38
CA GLU A 119 -15.06 7.23 23.51
C GLU A 119 -14.71 6.56 24.85
N LEU A 120 -15.05 5.28 25.02
CA LEU A 120 -14.75 4.50 26.21
C LEU A 120 -13.39 3.79 26.13
N LEU A 121 -12.84 3.61 24.93
CA LEU A 121 -11.57 2.90 24.70
C LEU A 121 -10.38 3.73 25.18
N SER A 122 -9.31 3.02 25.60
CA SER A 122 -8.00 3.63 25.81
C SER A 122 -7.52 4.40 24.56
N PRO A 123 -6.71 5.47 24.70
CA PRO A 123 -6.24 6.25 23.56
C PRO A 123 -5.50 5.40 22.51
N ALA A 124 -4.64 4.48 22.95
CA ALA A 124 -3.87 3.60 22.08
C ALA A 124 -4.75 2.60 21.31
N CYS A 125 -5.75 2.00 21.97
CA CYS A 125 -6.69 1.12 21.26
C CYS A 125 -7.56 1.92 20.27
N ARG A 126 -8.08 3.09 20.69
CA ARG A 126 -8.89 3.99 19.85
C ARG A 126 -8.19 4.34 18.54
N GLU A 127 -6.90 4.69 18.62
CA GLU A 127 -6.06 4.99 17.45
C GLU A 127 -6.00 3.80 16.48
N LYS A 128 -5.79 2.57 16.99
CA LYS A 128 -5.83 1.37 16.14
C LYS A 128 -7.23 1.12 15.56
N VAL A 129 -8.31 1.25 16.33
CA VAL A 129 -9.69 1.01 15.86
C VAL A 129 -10.08 1.92 14.70
N VAL A 130 -9.68 3.20 14.72
CA VAL A 130 -9.94 4.11 13.59
C VAL A 130 -9.11 3.75 12.33
N GLN A 131 -7.91 3.19 12.49
CA GLN A 131 -7.11 2.68 11.37
C GLN A 131 -7.74 1.44 10.70
N PHE A 132 -8.50 0.62 11.43
CA PHE A 132 -9.20 -0.57 10.91
C PHE A 132 -10.53 -0.25 10.18
N GLY A 133 -10.58 0.86 9.45
CA GLY A 133 -11.80 1.37 8.78
C GLY A 133 -11.85 1.32 7.25
N GLY A 134 -10.71 1.37 6.56
CA GLY A 134 -10.65 2.06 5.26
C GLY A 134 -10.29 1.28 3.99
N HIS A 135 -10.20 -0.06 3.99
CA HIS A 135 -9.79 -0.77 2.76
C HIS A 135 -10.43 -2.17 2.60
N VAL A 136 -11.67 -2.18 2.10
CA VAL A 136 -12.20 -3.33 1.33
C VAL A 136 -11.89 -3.01 -0.13
N PRO A 137 -11.01 -3.76 -0.82
CA PRO A 137 -10.76 -3.52 -2.23
C PRO A 137 -12.04 -3.81 -3.03
N LYS A 138 -12.59 -2.79 -3.69
CA LYS A 138 -13.60 -3.02 -4.74
C LYS A 138 -12.88 -3.64 -5.93
N LYS A 139 -13.42 -4.74 -6.47
CA LYS A 139 -13.00 -5.27 -7.76
C LYS A 139 -13.12 -4.15 -8.80
N PRO A 140 -12.05 -3.76 -9.52
CA PRO A 140 -12.17 -2.81 -10.62
C PRO A 140 -13.09 -3.41 -11.69
N ALA A 141 -13.98 -2.59 -12.24
CA ALA A 141 -14.86 -3.03 -13.31
C ALA A 141 -14.02 -3.37 -14.55
N SER A 142 -14.14 -4.60 -15.03
CA SER A 142 -13.57 -5.02 -16.31
C SER A 142 -14.15 -4.17 -17.43
N ARG A 143 -13.28 -3.46 -18.16
CA ARG A 143 -13.64 -2.79 -19.40
C ARG A 143 -13.48 -3.79 -20.54
N GLU A 144 -14.55 -3.96 -21.31
CA GLU A 144 -14.60 -4.71 -22.58
C GLU A 144 -13.72 -4.07 -23.68
#